data_AF-A0A2N1BUP9-F1
#
_entry.id   AF-A0A2N1BUP9-F1
#
_cell.length_a   1.000
_cell.length_b   1.000
_cell.length_c   1.000
_cell.angle_alpha   90.00
_cell.angle_beta   90.00
_cell.angle_gamma   90.00
#
_symmetry.space_group_name_H-M   'P 1'
#
loop_
_entity.id
_entity.type
_entity.pdbx_description
1 polymer ?
#
loop_
_entity_poly.entity_id
_entity_poly.type
_entity_poly.pdbx_seq_one_letter_code
_entity_poly.pdbx_strand_id
1 'polypeptide(L)'
;MKQANSDVINEFGIKNLDEDHQAIFHYIEQLQDLVNEPKNQAYAVGILERLLSFFLAHVINEEQQLQQYLPTNIVDEHILLHQSELVLLDKSIKSLKVKLTANNIQTIADQLNQEFKNHIYRYDRNIIQKLIKVKRAKL
;
A
#
# COMPACT_ATOMS: atom_id res chain seq x y z
N MET A 1 10.68 -7.23 -12.37
CA MET A 1 9.47 -7.16 -13.22
C MET A 1 9.68 -6.01 -14.22
N LYS A 2 9.19 -6.15 -15.46
CA LYS A 2 9.60 -5.35 -16.65
C LYS A 2 9.46 -3.82 -16.46
N GLN A 3 10.54 -3.09 -16.73
CA GLN A 3 10.64 -1.61 -16.88
C GLN A 3 9.54 -0.97 -17.73
N ALA A 4 8.96 -1.71 -18.68
CA ALA A 4 7.92 -1.19 -19.58
C ALA A 4 6.65 -0.68 -18.86
N ASN A 5 6.39 -1.08 -17.61
CA ASN A 5 5.24 -0.56 -16.85
C ASN A 5 5.57 0.74 -16.10
N SER A 6 6.81 0.90 -15.61
CA SER A 6 7.23 2.09 -14.86
C SER A 6 7.33 3.32 -15.78
N ASP A 7 7.82 3.13 -17.01
CA ASP A 7 7.96 4.20 -17.99
C ASP A 7 6.59 4.77 -18.41
N VAL A 8 5.59 3.87 -18.52
CA VAL A 8 4.20 4.18 -18.84
C VAL A 8 3.53 4.93 -17.68
N ILE A 9 3.75 4.52 -16.43
CA ILE A 9 3.20 5.19 -15.23
C ILE A 9 3.73 6.64 -15.10
N ASN A 10 5.03 6.84 -15.34
CA ASN A 10 5.66 8.16 -15.33
C ASN A 10 5.14 9.10 -16.44
N GLU A 11 4.84 8.57 -17.63
CA GLU A 11 4.25 9.34 -18.74
C GLU A 11 2.84 9.87 -18.41
N PHE A 12 2.11 9.19 -17.52
CA PHE A 12 0.73 9.56 -17.17
C PHE A 12 0.58 10.45 -15.94
N GLY A 13 1.69 10.91 -15.37
CA GLY A 13 1.71 11.88 -14.26
C GLY A 13 1.50 11.25 -12.89
N ILE A 14 1.40 9.92 -12.80
CA ILE A 14 1.40 9.21 -11.54
C ILE A 14 2.86 8.98 -11.15
N LYS A 15 3.40 9.92 -10.38
CA LYS A 15 4.80 9.88 -9.97
C LYS A 15 4.95 9.02 -8.72
N ASN A 16 6.07 8.31 -8.66
CA ASN A 16 6.57 7.62 -7.47
C ASN A 16 5.75 6.41 -6.99
N LEU A 17 4.76 5.92 -7.76
CA LEU A 17 3.95 4.76 -7.36
C LEU A 17 4.82 3.52 -7.06
N ASP A 18 5.79 3.23 -7.94
CA ASP A 18 6.71 2.10 -7.73
C ASP A 18 7.64 2.31 -6.54
N GLU A 19 8.03 3.55 -6.23
CA GLU A 19 8.87 3.89 -5.07
C GLU A 19 8.08 3.76 -3.77
N ASP A 20 6.83 4.22 -3.77
CA ASP A 20 5.92 4.10 -2.63
C ASP A 20 5.62 2.63 -2.32
N HIS A 21 5.37 1.82 -3.35
CA HIS A 21 5.17 0.39 -3.20
C HIS A 21 6.39 -0.32 -2.61
N GLN A 22 7.60 0.07 -3.03
CA GLN A 22 8.83 -0.46 -2.43
C GLN A 22 8.95 -0.05 -0.96
N ALA A 23 8.62 1.21 -0.63
CA ALA A 23 8.65 1.70 0.74
C ALA A 23 7.66 0.96 1.65
N ILE A 24 6.45 0.63 1.16
CA ILE A 24 5.47 -0.19 1.89
C ILE A 24 6.06 -1.54 2.28
N PHE A 25 6.66 -2.27 1.33
CA PHE A 25 7.26 -3.57 1.62
C PHE A 25 8.48 -3.46 2.52
N HIS A 26 9.25 -2.37 2.44
CA HIS A 26 10.37 -2.15 3.35
C HIS A 26 9.91 -2.06 4.82
N TYR A 27 8.78 -1.40 5.11
CA TYR A 27 8.22 -1.41 6.46
C TYR A 27 7.79 -2.81 6.92
N ILE A 28 7.27 -3.63 6.01
CA ILE A 28 6.86 -5.00 6.30
C ILE A 28 8.07 -5.89 6.57
N GLU A 29 9.15 -5.75 5.80
CA GLU A 29 10.43 -6.42 6.03
C GLU A 29 10.99 -6.06 7.41
N GLN A 30 10.97 -4.78 7.78
CA GLN A 30 11.37 -4.34 9.13
C GLN A 30 10.56 -5.04 10.23
N LEU A 31 9.26 -5.30 10.04
CA LEU A 31 8.47 -6.08 11.01
C LEU A 31 8.91 -7.55 11.08
N GLN A 32 9.21 -8.15 9.93
CA GLN A 32 9.66 -9.55 9.86
C GLN A 32 11.01 -9.72 10.56
N ASP A 33 11.93 -8.76 10.40
CA ASP A 33 13.24 -8.79 11.07
C ASP A 33 13.09 -8.78 12.60
N LEU A 34 12.09 -8.07 13.14
CA LEU A 34 11.84 -8.02 14.59
C LEU A 34 11.36 -9.34 15.21
N VAL A 35 10.86 -10.29 14.41
CA VAL A 35 10.34 -11.57 14.91
C VAL A 35 11.41 -12.33 15.69
N ASN A 36 12.66 -12.27 15.21
CA ASN A 36 13.80 -12.96 15.81
C ASN A 36 14.63 -12.08 16.76
N GLU A 37 14.18 -10.85 17.04
CA GLU A 37 14.90 -9.88 17.88
C GLU A 37 14.08 -9.45 19.12
N PRO A 38 13.99 -10.28 20.18
CA PRO A 38 13.14 -10.01 21.34
C PRO A 38 13.33 -8.63 21.99
N LYS A 39 14.57 -8.11 21.98
CA LYS A 39 14.90 -6.79 22.55
C LYS A 39 14.29 -5.63 21.76
N ASN A 40 14.05 -5.85 20.47
CA ASN A 40 13.62 -4.83 19.52
C ASN A 40 12.13 -4.95 19.16
N GLN A 41 11.43 -6.00 19.62
CA GLN A 41 10.00 -6.18 19.37
C GLN A 41 9.15 -4.98 19.81
N ALA A 42 9.59 -4.22 20.82
CA ALA A 42 8.95 -2.98 21.25
C ALA A 42 8.80 -1.94 20.11
N TYR A 43 9.65 -1.98 19.09
CA TYR A 43 9.59 -1.08 17.95
C TYR A 43 8.54 -1.45 16.90
N ALA A 44 7.95 -2.65 16.96
CA ALA A 44 6.99 -3.13 15.96
C ALA A 44 5.76 -2.22 15.82
N VAL A 45 5.25 -1.69 16.94
CA VAL A 45 4.14 -0.74 16.95
C VAL A 45 4.52 0.55 16.22
N GLY A 46 5.70 1.09 16.50
CA GLY A 46 6.19 2.32 15.86
C GLY A 46 6.42 2.15 14.35
N ILE A 47 6.88 0.97 13.91
CA ILE A 47 6.99 0.64 12.49
C ILE A 47 5.62 0.64 11.82
N LEU A 48 4.61 0.01 12.42
CA LEU A 48 3.26 0.01 11.88
C LEU A 48 2.62 1.41 11.84
N GLU A 49 2.84 2.24 12.86
CA GLU A 49 2.34 3.63 12.87
C GLU A 49 2.98 4.48 11.77
N ARG A 50 4.27 4.26 11.50
CA ARG A 50 4.97 4.88 10.36
C ARG A 50 4.43 4.37 9.02
N LEU A 51 4.21 3.07 8.88
CA LEU A 51 3.58 2.49 7.70
C LEU A 51 2.17 3.06 7.46
N LEU A 52 1.34 3.18 8.50
CA LEU A 52 0.01 3.78 8.39
C LEU A 52 0.06 5.22 7.90
N SER A 53 0.95 6.02 8.48
CA SER A 53 1.12 7.43 8.09
C SER A 53 1.61 7.56 6.65
N PHE A 54 2.56 6.71 6.26
CA PHE A 54 3.08 6.65 4.90
C PHE A 54 1.99 6.23 3.90
N PHE A 55 1.29 5.14 4.19
CA PHE A 55 0.25 4.60 3.32
C PHE A 55 -0.91 5.58 3.15
N LEU A 56 -1.31 6.30 4.22
CA LEU A 56 -2.31 7.36 4.12
C LEU A 56 -1.90 8.47 3.13
N ALA A 57 -0.63 8.90 3.17
CA ALA A 57 -0.14 9.91 2.24
C ALA A 57 -0.13 9.39 0.79
N HIS A 58 0.28 8.14 0.60
CA HIS A 58 0.28 7.46 -0.69
C HIS A 58 -1.12 7.40 -1.30
N VAL A 59 -2.12 6.86 -0.57
CA VAL A 59 -3.49 6.72 -1.11
C VAL A 59 -4.15 8.05 -1.42
N ILE A 60 -3.94 9.09 -0.59
CA ILE A 60 -4.46 10.44 -0.86
C ILE A 60 -3.91 10.97 -2.19
N ASN A 61 -2.60 10.81 -2.42
CA ASN A 61 -1.95 11.28 -3.62
C ASN A 61 -2.41 10.51 -4.86
N GLU A 62 -2.49 9.18 -4.78
CA GLU A 62 -2.99 8.35 -5.88
C GLU A 62 -4.44 8.68 -6.23
N GLU A 63 -5.34 8.74 -5.25
CA GLU A 63 -6.76 9.05 -5.45
C GLU A 63 -6.95 10.42 -6.11
N GLN A 64 -6.23 11.45 -5.65
CA GLN A 64 -6.26 12.79 -6.24
C GLN A 64 -5.84 12.78 -7.71
N GLN A 65 -4.82 12.00 -8.06
CA GLN A 65 -4.35 11.89 -9.43
C GLN A 65 -5.35 11.12 -10.30
N LEU A 66 -5.93 10.04 -9.79
CA LEU A 66 -6.92 9.24 -10.52
C LEU A 66 -8.21 10.04 -10.82
N GLN A 67 -8.68 10.85 -9.87
CA GLN A 67 -9.86 11.71 -10.04
C GLN A 67 -9.73 12.73 -11.18
N GLN A 68 -8.51 13.10 -11.57
CA GLN A 68 -8.29 14.02 -12.69
C GLN A 68 -8.62 13.40 -14.05
N TYR A 69 -8.62 12.07 -14.14
CA TYR A 69 -8.67 11.37 -15.42
C TYR A 69 -9.78 10.32 -15.51
N LEU A 70 -10.21 9.75 -14.39
CA LEU A 70 -11.19 8.68 -14.34
C LEU A 70 -12.56 9.18 -13.84
N PRO A 71 -13.67 8.56 -14.29
CA PRO A 71 -14.98 8.77 -13.72
C PRO A 71 -15.02 8.52 -12.22
N THR A 72 -15.76 9.34 -11.48
CA THR A 72 -15.89 9.27 -10.01
C THR A 72 -16.22 7.86 -9.51
N ASN A 73 -17.18 7.17 -10.13
CA ASN A 73 -17.59 5.83 -9.72
C ASN A 73 -16.46 4.79 -9.81
N ILE A 74 -15.53 4.94 -10.76
CA ILE A 74 -14.36 4.04 -10.88
C ILE A 74 -13.36 4.32 -9.76
N VAL A 75 -13.19 5.59 -9.39
CA VAL A 75 -12.28 5.97 -8.30
C VAL A 75 -12.87 5.60 -6.94
N ASP A 76 -14.18 5.74 -6.75
CA ASP A 76 -14.88 5.35 -5.51
C ASP A 76 -14.67 3.86 -5.18
N GLU A 77 -14.72 2.98 -6.18
CA GLU A 77 -14.43 1.55 -6.00
C GLU A 77 -13.02 1.31 -5.46
N HIS A 78 -12.04 2.11 -5.90
CA HIS A 78 -10.65 2.01 -5.47
C HIS A 78 -10.42 2.63 -4.10
N ILE A 79 -11.06 3.77 -3.80
CA ILE A 79 -11.07 4.40 -2.47
C ILE A 79 -11.57 3.41 -1.40
N LEU A 80 -12.62 2.62 -1.69
CA LEU A 80 -13.13 1.63 -0.75
C LEU A 80 -12.10 0.53 -0.41
N LEU A 81 -11.24 0.18 -1.37
CA LEU A 81 -10.16 -0.78 -1.15
C LEU A 81 -9.10 -0.18 -0.22
N HIS A 82 -8.66 1.05 -0.47
CA HIS A 82 -7.74 1.78 0.39
C HIS A 82 -8.26 1.94 1.82
N GLN A 83 -9.56 2.25 1.98
CA GLN A 83 -10.18 2.34 3.29
C GLN A 83 -10.12 1.01 4.04
N SER A 84 -10.29 -0.11 3.35
CA SER A 84 -10.22 -1.44 3.97
C SER A 84 -8.79 -1.76 4.45
N GLU A 85 -7.77 -1.34 3.70
CA GLU A 85 -6.35 -1.52 4.02
C GLU A 85 -5.91 -0.61 5.19
N LEU A 86 -6.39 0.64 5.22
CA LEU A 86 -6.21 1.54 6.37
C LEU A 86 -6.83 0.98 7.66
N VAL A 87 -8.03 0.40 7.55
CA VAL A 87 -8.70 -0.28 8.68
C VAL A 87 -7.90 -1.50 9.13
N LEU A 88 -7.31 -2.26 8.21
CA LEU A 88 -6.45 -3.39 8.54
C LEU A 88 -5.18 -2.95 9.30
N LEU A 89 -4.52 -1.87 8.85
CA LEU A 89 -3.35 -1.32 9.52
C LEU A 89 -3.68 -0.85 10.94
N ASP A 90 -4.77 -0.09 11.12
CA ASP A 90 -5.22 0.35 12.44
C ASP A 90 -5.54 -0.83 13.38
N LYS A 91 -6.23 -1.86 12.87
CA LYS A 91 -6.49 -3.10 13.62
C LYS A 91 -5.20 -3.82 14.00
N SER A 92 -4.21 -3.85 13.12
CA SER A 92 -2.91 -4.48 13.36
C SER A 92 -2.15 -3.76 14.48
N ILE A 93 -2.14 -2.42 14.46
CA ILE A 93 -1.55 -1.60 15.52
C ILE A 93 -2.24 -1.88 16.87
N LYS A 94 -3.58 -1.87 16.89
CA LYS A 94 -4.36 -2.17 18.10
C LYS A 94 -4.05 -3.57 18.64
N SER A 95 -3.96 -4.56 17.75
CA SER A 95 -3.62 -5.95 18.11
C SER A 95 -2.23 -6.06 18.76
N LEU A 96 -1.20 -5.44 18.17
CA LEU A 96 0.15 -5.45 18.76
C LEU A 96 0.21 -4.70 20.09
N LYS A 97 -0.52 -3.59 20.24
CA LYS A 97 -0.59 -2.84 21.51
C LYS A 97 -1.21 -3.68 22.65
N VAL A 98 -2.13 -4.59 22.33
CA VAL A 98 -2.73 -5.51 23.30
C VAL A 98 -1.82 -6.70 23.60
N LYS A 99 -1.20 -7.30 22.57
CA LYS A 99 -0.39 -8.50 22.72
C LYS A 99 0.82 -8.43 21.79
N LEU A 100 1.93 -7.95 22.36
CA LEU A 100 3.21 -7.88 21.66
C LEU A 100 3.99 -9.18 21.85
N THR A 101 3.97 -10.03 20.82
CA THR A 101 4.74 -11.28 20.78
C THR A 101 5.32 -11.50 19.39
N ALA A 102 6.44 -12.23 19.29
CA ALA A 102 7.03 -12.64 18.00
C ALA A 102 5.98 -13.24 17.04
N ASN A 103 5.13 -14.14 17.54
CA ASN A 103 4.09 -14.79 16.75
C ASN A 103 3.04 -13.79 16.23
N ASN A 104 2.64 -12.82 17.05
CA ASN A 104 1.71 -11.79 16.62
C ASN A 104 2.32 -10.84 15.59
N ILE A 105 3.59 -10.46 15.77
CA ILE A 105 4.35 -9.65 14.79
C ILE A 105 4.42 -10.39 13.45
N GLN A 106 4.82 -11.67 13.47
CA GLN A 106 4.90 -12.51 12.26
C GLN A 106 3.54 -12.61 11.55
N THR A 107 2.47 -12.92 12.31
CA THR A 107 1.12 -13.07 11.75
C THR A 107 0.65 -11.80 11.06
N ILE A 108 0.90 -10.64 11.68
CA ILE A 108 0.54 -9.33 11.13
C ILE A 108 1.39 -9.02 9.90
N ALA A 109 2.71 -9.24 9.96
CA ALA A 109 3.59 -8.99 8.81
C ALA A 109 3.19 -9.84 7.60
N ASP A 110 2.86 -11.11 7.81
CA ASP A 110 2.41 -12.01 6.74
C ASP A 110 1.06 -11.57 6.15
N GLN A 111 0.11 -11.17 7.00
CA GLN A 111 -1.17 -10.65 6.55
C GLN A 111 -1.00 -9.37 5.72
N LEU A 112 -0.24 -8.40 6.22
CA LEU A 112 0.02 -7.15 5.50
C LEU A 112 0.75 -7.42 4.17
N ASN A 113 1.74 -8.32 4.16
CA ASN A 113 2.44 -8.69 2.93
C ASN A 113 1.49 -9.26 1.86
N GLN A 114 0.53 -10.08 2.27
CA GLN A 114 -0.47 -10.63 1.34
C GLN A 114 -1.41 -9.54 0.82
N GLU A 115 -1.92 -8.68 1.70
CA GLU A 115 -2.86 -7.63 1.32
C GLU A 115 -2.20 -6.58 0.43
N PHE A 116 -1.00 -6.09 0.75
CA PHE A 116 -0.29 -5.14 -0.10
C PHE A 116 0.20 -5.74 -1.42
N LYS A 117 0.41 -7.06 -1.50
CA LYS A 117 0.56 -7.72 -2.80
C LYS A 117 -0.74 -7.67 -3.60
N ASN A 118 -1.88 -7.94 -2.97
CA ASN A 118 -3.18 -7.88 -3.65
C ASN A 118 -3.48 -6.46 -4.15
N HIS A 119 -3.26 -5.45 -3.33
CA HIS A 119 -3.31 -4.01 -3.67
C HIS A 119 -2.62 -3.73 -5.00
N ILE A 120 -1.30 -3.94 -5.04
CA ILE A 120 -0.47 -3.59 -6.20
C ILE A 120 -0.81 -4.41 -7.43
N TYR A 121 -0.90 -5.73 -7.27
CA TYR A 121 -1.02 -6.64 -8.40
C TYR A 121 -2.41 -6.66 -9.01
N ARG A 122 -3.45 -6.37 -8.23
CA ARG A 122 -4.84 -6.46 -8.68
C ARG A 122 -5.52 -5.11 -8.78
N TYR A 123 -5.38 -4.24 -7.78
CA TYR A 123 -6.18 -3.03 -7.69
C TYR A 123 -5.52 -1.90 -8.47
N ASP A 124 -4.29 -1.53 -8.12
CA ASP A 124 -3.59 -0.40 -8.74
C ASP A 124 -3.32 -0.71 -10.20
N ARG A 125 -2.82 -1.93 -10.49
CA ARG A 125 -2.59 -2.35 -11.87
C ARG A 125 -3.85 -2.28 -12.73
N ASN A 126 -5.02 -2.61 -12.18
CA ASN A 126 -6.28 -2.55 -12.93
C ASN A 126 -6.70 -1.11 -13.17
N ILE A 127 -6.65 -0.25 -12.15
CA ILE A 127 -7.07 1.15 -12.31
C ILE A 127 -6.11 1.93 -13.21
N ILE A 128 -4.81 1.66 -13.14
CA ILE A 128 -3.80 2.19 -14.08
C ILE A 128 -4.09 1.73 -15.52
N GLN A 129 -4.49 0.48 -15.74
CA GLN A 129 -4.91 0.02 -17.07
C GLN A 129 -6.15 0.77 -17.58
N LYS A 130 -7.12 1.06 -16.71
CA LYS A 130 -8.29 1.89 -17.06
C LYS A 130 -7.84 3.31 -17.44
N LEU A 131 -6.92 3.90 -16.68
CA LEU A 131 -6.35 5.22 -16.96
C LEU A 131 -5.65 5.28 -18.33
N ILE A 132 -4.81 4.29 -18.64
CA ILE A 132 -4.11 4.20 -19.93
C ILE A 132 -5.11 4.14 -21.08
N LYS A 133 -6.19 3.35 -20.95
CA LYS A 133 -7.23 3.24 -21.98
C LYS A 133 -7.96 4.57 -22.21
N VAL A 134 -8.34 5.26 -21.14
CA VAL A 134 -9.03 6.56 -21.22
C VAL A 134 -8.14 7.61 -21.88
N LYS A 135 -6.85 7.68 -21.52
CA LYS A 135 -5.92 8.63 -22.14
C LYS A 135 -5.65 8.32 -23.62
N ARG A 136 -5.48 7.04 -23.99
CA ARG A 136 -5.32 6.65 -25.40
C ARG A 136 -6.54 6.92 -26.26
N ALA A 137 -7.75 6.89 -25.69
CA ALA A 137 -8.97 7.23 -26.42
C ALA A 137 -9.18 8.74 -26.61
N LYS A 138 -8.41 9.58 -25.89
CA LYS A 138 -8.43 11.05 -26.02
C LYS A 138 -7.31 11.59 -26.92
N LEU A 139 -6.37 10.73 -27.36
CA LEU A 139 -5.33 11.01 -28.35
C LEU A 139 -5.82 10.61 -29.75
#